data_AF-A0AAX3SSS1-F1
#
_entry.id   AF-A0AAX3SSS1-F1
#
_cell.length_a   1.000
_cell.length_b   1.000
_cell.length_c   1.000
_cell.angle_alpha   90.00
_cell.angle_beta   90.00
_cell.angle_gamma   90.00
#
_symmetry.space_group_name_H-M   'P 1'
#
loop_
_entity.id
_entity.type
_entity.pdbx_description
1 polymer ?
#
loop_
_entity_poly.entity_id
_entity_poly.type
_entity_poly.pdbx_seq_one_letter_code
_entity_poly.pdbx_strand_id
1 'polypeptide(L)'
;MALLATLGCSQSPSGQWEATQSVDVLLRKGDPQTVAFVLNAGDVCALGQQWSFEKELRYKEVICPQGKGWITSDTPFKKLGG
;
A
#
# COMPACT_ATOMS: atom_id res chain seq x y z
N MET A 1 -35.76 -13.39 7.85
CA MET A 1 -34.37 -13.72 8.20
C MET A 1 -33.47 -12.63 7.65
N ALA A 2 -32.95 -11.75 8.51
CA ALA A 2 -32.01 -10.71 8.09
C ALA A 2 -30.59 -11.28 8.17
N LEU A 3 -29.91 -11.37 7.02
CA LEU A 3 -28.50 -11.73 6.94
C LEU A 3 -27.67 -10.55 7.47
N LEU A 4 -27.14 -10.68 8.68
CA LEU A 4 -26.08 -9.82 9.18
C LEU A 4 -24.78 -10.17 8.45
N ALA A 5 -24.55 -9.52 7.31
CA ALA A 5 -23.23 -9.48 6.71
C ALA A 5 -22.34 -8.63 7.61
N THR A 6 -21.50 -9.28 8.41
CA THR A 6 -20.38 -8.63 9.08
C THR A 6 -19.43 -8.13 7.99
N LEU A 7 -19.60 -6.87 7.56
CA LEU A 7 -18.56 -6.14 6.85
C LEU A 7 -17.38 -6.05 7.82
N GLY A 8 -16.46 -7.02 7.73
CA GLY A 8 -15.15 -6.88 8.32
C GLY A 8 -14.56 -5.60 7.72
N CYS A 9 -14.42 -4.57 8.53
CA CYS A 9 -13.80 -3.31 8.13
C CYS A 9 -12.31 -3.56 7.88
N SER A 10 -11.97 -4.21 6.77
CA SER A 10 -10.64 -4.05 6.18
C SER A 10 -10.60 -2.61 5.69
N GLN A 11 -10.08 -1.72 6.53
CA GLN A 11 -10.00 -0.30 6.26
C GLN A 11 -9.30 -0.10 4.92
N SER A 12 -10.06 0.31 3.90
CA SER A 12 -9.52 0.51 2.56
C SER A 12 -8.42 1.58 2.63
N PRO A 13 -7.30 1.40 1.91
CA PRO A 13 -6.25 2.40 1.90
C PRO A 13 -6.83 3.75 1.45
N SER A 14 -6.41 4.80 2.15
CA SER A 14 -7.12 6.08 2.16
C SER A 14 -6.18 7.23 1.85
N GLY A 15 -6.69 8.22 1.11
CA GLY A 15 -5.96 9.44 0.73
C GLY A 15 -5.15 9.26 -0.55
N GLN A 16 -4.85 10.39 -1.21
CA GLN A 16 -4.01 10.43 -2.39
C GLN A 16 -2.56 10.73 -1.99
N TRP A 17 -1.65 9.84 -2.39
CA TRP A 17 -0.22 9.93 -2.12
C TRP A 17 0.54 9.85 -3.43
N GLU A 18 1.39 10.83 -3.69
CA GLU A 18 2.26 10.87 -4.86
C GLU A 18 3.60 10.27 -4.51
N ALA A 19 4.08 9.31 -5.32
CA ALA A 19 5.46 8.84 -5.23
C ALA A 19 6.41 9.94 -5.70
N THR A 20 7.40 10.30 -4.89
CA THR A 20 8.39 11.36 -5.21
C THR A 20 9.62 10.83 -5.95
N GLN A 21 9.76 9.50 -6.01
CA GLN A 21 10.85 8.78 -6.67
C GLN A 21 10.36 7.38 -7.06
N SER A 22 11.23 6.59 -7.72
CA SER A 22 10.93 5.20 -8.02
C SER A 22 10.72 4.37 -6.75
N VAL A 23 9.68 3.54 -6.71
CA VAL A 23 9.37 2.66 -5.58
C VAL A 23 8.98 1.27 -6.08
N ASP A 24 9.69 0.25 -5.60
CA ASP A 24 9.32 -1.13 -5.84
C ASP A 24 8.14 -1.52 -4.95
N VAL A 25 7.07 -2.02 -5.57
CA VAL A 25 5.90 -2.55 -4.87
C VAL A 25 6.00 -4.06 -4.85
N LEU A 26 6.13 -4.62 -3.65
CA LEU A 26 6.31 -6.06 -3.43
C LEU A 26 5.00 -6.81 -3.60
N LEU A 27 5.07 -8.00 -4.18
CA LEU A 27 3.90 -8.87 -4.37
C LEU A 27 3.39 -9.42 -3.03
N ARG A 28 4.30 -9.75 -2.11
CA ARG A 28 3.99 -10.36 -0.81
C ARG A 28 4.92 -9.82 0.26
N LYS A 29 4.42 -9.79 1.50
CA LYS A 29 5.24 -9.55 2.69
C LYS A 29 6.19 -10.72 2.91
N GLY A 30 7.32 -10.48 3.55
CA GLY A 30 8.33 -11.50 3.86
C GLY A 30 9.16 -11.95 2.66
N ASP A 31 8.82 -11.52 1.45
CA ASP A 31 9.56 -11.80 0.20
C ASP A 31 9.90 -10.50 -0.55
N PRO A 32 10.99 -9.82 -0.17
CA PRO A 32 11.39 -8.56 -0.78
C PRO A 32 11.99 -8.73 -2.18
N GLN A 33 12.18 -9.96 -2.67
CA GLN A 33 12.77 -10.22 -4.00
C GLN A 33 11.71 -10.19 -5.11
N THR A 34 10.44 -10.39 -4.77
CA THR A 34 9.36 -10.46 -5.75
C THR A 34 8.63 -9.12 -5.87
N VAL A 35 9.05 -8.33 -6.85
CA VAL A 35 8.39 -7.06 -7.23
C VAL A 35 7.15 -7.35 -8.09
N ALA A 36 6.01 -6.82 -7.68
CA ALA A 36 4.76 -6.87 -8.45
C ALA A 36 4.73 -5.83 -9.58
N PHE A 37 5.15 -4.61 -9.27
CA PHE A 37 5.29 -3.50 -10.20
C PHE A 37 6.14 -2.39 -9.59
N VAL A 38 6.53 -1.40 -10.40
CA VAL A 38 7.33 -0.25 -10.00
C VAL A 38 6.51 1.02 -10.17
N LEU A 39 6.47 1.86 -9.14
CA LEU A 39 5.96 3.22 -9.22
C LEU A 39 7.05 4.16 -9.70
N ASN A 40 6.70 5.08 -10.58
CA ASN A 40 7.55 6.19 -11.00
C ASN A 40 7.23 7.45 -10.20
N ALA A 41 8.15 8.42 -10.21
CA ALA A 41 7.87 9.74 -9.65
C ALA A 41 6.64 10.36 -10.34
N GLY A 42 5.70 10.88 -9.54
CA GLY A 42 4.43 11.42 -10.01
C GLY A 42 3.27 10.42 -9.99
N ASP A 43 3.53 9.11 -9.81
CA ASP A 43 2.45 8.13 -9.68
C ASP A 43 1.66 8.37 -8.40
N VAL A 44 0.33 8.36 -8.51
CA VAL A 44 -0.58 8.58 -7.37
C VAL A 44 -1.24 7.28 -6.96
N CYS A 45 -1.13 6.96 -5.67
CA CYS A 45 -1.67 5.77 -5.04
C CYS A 45 -2.36 6.09 -3.72
N ALA A 46 -3.13 5.14 -3.21
CA ALA A 46 -3.61 5.13 -1.84
C ALA A 46 -2.68 4.30 -0.96
N LEU A 47 -2.38 4.80 0.25
CA LEU A 47 -1.59 4.07 1.23
C LEU A 47 -2.49 3.56 2.36
N GLY A 48 -2.19 2.35 2.86
CA GLY A 48 -2.80 1.77 4.04
C GLY A 48 -2.50 2.60 5.28
N GLN A 49 -3.47 2.70 6.19
CA GLN A 49 -3.30 3.50 7.40
C GLN A 49 -2.34 2.87 8.40
N GLN A 50 -2.30 1.53 8.44
CA GLN A 50 -1.50 0.78 9.41
C GLN A 50 -0.32 0.08 8.76
N TRP A 51 0.73 -0.10 9.55
CA TRP A 51 1.85 -0.96 9.23
C TRP A 51 1.52 -2.40 9.63
N SER A 52 1.75 -3.34 8.73
CA SER A 52 1.83 -4.77 9.01
C SER A 52 3.28 -5.14 9.31
N PHE A 53 3.49 -6.03 10.28
CA PHE A 53 4.82 -6.51 10.62
C PHE A 53 4.94 -7.99 10.25
N GLU A 54 6.07 -8.36 9.65
CA GLU A 54 6.41 -9.75 9.38
C GLU A 54 7.90 -9.95 9.65
N LYS A 55 8.19 -10.78 10.67
CA LYS A 55 9.50 -10.88 11.30
C LYS A 55 9.94 -9.48 11.79
N GLU A 56 11.14 -9.04 11.38
CA GLU A 56 11.72 -7.76 11.78
C GLU A 56 11.37 -6.61 10.82
N LEU A 57 10.61 -6.89 9.75
CA LEU A 57 10.28 -5.91 8.72
C LEU A 57 8.85 -5.41 8.84
N ARG A 58 8.67 -4.13 8.51
CA ARG A 58 7.36 -3.47 8.39
C ARG A 58 6.96 -3.32 6.93
N TYR A 59 5.67 -3.44 6.68
CA TYR A 59 5.07 -3.34 5.36
C TYR A 59 3.81 -2.49 5.44
N LYS A 60 3.59 -1.65 4.45
CA LYS A 60 2.36 -0.88 4.30
C LYS A 60 1.72 -1.23 2.97
N GLU A 61 0.41 -1.47 2.99
CA GLU A 61 -0.32 -1.75 1.76
C GLU A 61 -0.36 -0.49 0.89
N VAL A 62 -0.18 -0.67 -0.41
CA VAL A 62 -0.32 0.38 -1.41
C VAL A 62 -1.28 -0.10 -2.50
N ILE A 63 -2.22 0.76 -2.89
CA ILE A 63 -3.19 0.51 -3.97
C ILE A 63 -3.08 1.62 -5.01
N CYS A 64 -2.80 1.23 -6.24
CA CYS A 64 -2.55 2.10 -7.37
C CYS A 64 -3.43 1.68 -8.56
N PRO A 65 -3.55 2.51 -9.62
CA PRO A 65 -4.24 2.11 -10.84
C PRO A 65 -3.69 0.83 -11.47
N GLN A 66 -2.39 0.57 -11.29
CA GLN A 66 -1.67 -0.59 -11.83
C GLN A 66 -1.96 -1.90 -11.05
N GLY A 67 -2.41 -1.79 -9.80
CA GLY A 67 -2.57 -2.93 -8.91
C GLY A 67 -2.33 -2.59 -7.44
N LYS A 68 -2.15 -3.62 -6.62
CA LYS A 68 -1.88 -3.49 -5.19
C LYS A 68 -0.69 -4.32 -4.75
N GLY A 69 -0.05 -3.92 -3.66
CA GLY A 69 1.05 -4.65 -3.06
C GLY A 69 1.56 -4.00 -1.79
N TRP A 70 2.85 -4.16 -1.52
CA TRP A 70 3.45 -3.75 -0.25
C TRP A 70 4.72 -2.92 -0.44
N ILE A 71 4.84 -1.85 0.34
CA ILE A 71 6.08 -1.05 0.47
C ILE A 71 6.65 -1.21 1.87
N THR A 72 7.96 -1.05 2.02
CA THR A 72 8.65 -1.12 3.33
C THR A 72 8.91 0.26 3.94
N SER A 73 8.75 1.32 3.14
CA SER A 73 8.92 2.71 3.55
C SER A 73 7.91 3.61 2.85
N ASP A 74 7.29 4.53 3.58
CA ASP A 74 6.43 5.60 3.06
C ASP A 74 7.15 6.94 2.93
N THR A 75 8.45 7.01 3.26
CA THR A 75 9.30 8.19 3.03
C THR A 75 9.28 8.72 1.59
N PRO A 76 9.26 7.88 0.52
CA PRO A 76 9.18 8.37 -0.85
C PRO A 76 7.77 8.77 -1.30
N PHE A 77 6.85 9.04 -0.37
CA PHE A 77 5.48 9.45 -0.69
C PHE A 77 5.13 10.81 -0.07
N LYS A 78 4.50 11.66 -0.87
CA LYS A 78 3.95 12.94 -0.45
C LYS A 78 2.43 12.87 -0.45
N LYS A 79 1.80 13.21 0.68
CA LYS A 79 0.35 13.34 0.76
C LYS A 79 -0.12 14.54 -0.08
N LEU A 80 -1.03 14.32 -1.02
CA LEU A 80 -1.56 15.37 -1.90
C LEU A 80 -2.71 16.18 -1.30
N GLY A 81 -3.36 15.63 -0.26
CA GLY A 81 -4.48 16.29 0.42
C GLY A 81 -5.71 15.40 0.47
N GLY A 82 -6.52 15.62 1.50
CA GLY A 82 -7.77 14.93 1.82
C GLY A 82 -8.39 15.60 3.03
#